data_AF-A0A2D9N7D1-F1
#
_entry.id   AF-A0A2D9N7D1-F1
#
_cell.length_a   1.000
_cell.length_b   1.000
_cell.length_c   1.000
_cell.angle_alpha   90.00
_cell.angle_beta   90.00
_cell.angle_gamma   90.00
#
_symmetry.space_group_name_H-M   'P 1'
#
loop_
_entity.id
_entity.type
_entity.pdbx_description
1 polymer ?
#
loop_
_entity_poly.entity_id
_entity_poly.type
_entity_poly.pdbx_seq_one_letter_code
_entity_poly.pdbx_strand_id
1 'polypeptide(L)'
;FSEAEKDNSYFILLDRKPLLENIENTQAIQFPDETFVITSACVYYVAENGYRNAACDSNFFERKLKVIATARNYRTMAKLLSLVS
;
A
#
# COMPACT_ATOMS: atom_id res chain seq x y z
N PHE A 1 10.02 4.53 -10.88
CA PHE A 1 10.61 4.38 -9.54
C PHE A 1 12.11 4.51 -9.62
N SER A 2 12.64 5.68 -9.27
CA SER A 2 14.04 5.89 -8.90
C SER A 2 14.41 4.99 -7.70
N GLU A 3 15.69 4.83 -7.43
CA GLU A 3 16.15 3.97 -6.33
C GLU A 3 15.65 4.46 -4.95
N ALA A 4 15.60 5.78 -4.76
CA ALA A 4 15.01 6.41 -3.58
C ALA A 4 13.50 6.17 -3.47
N GLU A 5 12.77 6.22 -4.59
CA GLU A 5 11.33 5.92 -4.61
C GLU A 5 11.03 4.47 -4.22
N LYS A 6 11.91 3.52 -4.57
CA LYS A 6 11.77 2.11 -4.19
C LYS A 6 11.90 1.91 -2.68
N ASP A 7 12.88 2.55 -2.05
CA ASP A 7 13.07 2.42 -0.60
C ASP A 7 11.91 3.01 0.22
N ASN A 8 11.24 4.02 -0.34
CA ASN A 8 10.04 4.63 0.23
C ASN A 8 8.72 3.96 -0.20
N SER A 9 8.80 2.91 -1.03
CA SER A 9 7.64 2.17 -1.51
C SER A 9 7.24 1.04 -0.56
N TYR A 10 5.94 0.99 -0.28
CA TYR A 10 5.29 -0.08 0.45
C TYR A 10 4.20 -0.73 -0.40
N PHE A 11 4.00 -2.01 -0.11
CA PHE A 11 3.06 -2.90 -0.75
C PHE A 11 2.14 -3.40 0.35
N ILE A 12 0.88 -3.00 0.28
CA ILE A 12 -0.13 -3.40 1.25
C ILE A 12 -0.95 -4.51 0.60
N LEU A 13 -0.59 -5.75 0.91
CA LEU A 13 -1.20 -6.94 0.35
C LEU A 13 -2.57 -7.16 0.99
N LEU A 14 -3.58 -7.39 0.17
CA LEU A 14 -4.96 -7.59 0.60
C LEU A 14 -5.26 -9.08 0.64
N ASP A 15 -5.87 -9.55 1.73
CA ASP A 15 -6.25 -10.96 1.88
C ASP A 15 -7.34 -11.39 0.87
N ARG A 16 -8.16 -10.43 0.45
CA ARG A 16 -9.22 -10.61 -0.53
C ARG A 16 -9.43 -9.34 -1.35
N LYS A 17 -10.10 -9.52 -2.50
CA LYS A 17 -10.53 -8.39 -3.33
C LYS A 17 -11.56 -7.53 -2.60
N PRO A 18 -11.32 -6.22 -2.42
CA PRO A 18 -12.31 -5.30 -1.86
C PRO A 18 -13.50 -5.10 -2.81
N LEU A 19 -14.63 -4.62 -2.28
CA LEU A 19 -15.74 -4.15 -3.10
C LEU A 19 -15.32 -2.92 -3.92
N LEU A 20 -15.83 -2.81 -5.15
CA LEU A 20 -15.50 -1.71 -6.06
C LEU A 20 -15.82 -0.34 -5.44
N GLU A 21 -16.99 -0.22 -4.81
CA GLU A 21 -17.41 0.96 -4.05
C GLU A 21 -16.35 1.39 -3.02
N ASN A 22 -15.81 0.43 -2.25
CA ASN A 22 -14.81 0.73 -1.23
C ASN A 22 -13.51 1.22 -1.86
N ILE A 23 -13.12 0.67 -3.01
CA ILE A 23 -11.95 1.11 -3.77
C ILE A 23 -12.14 2.55 -4.23
N GLU A 24 -13.25 2.85 -4.91
CA GLU A 24 -13.56 4.17 -5.45
C GLU A 24 -13.64 5.23 -4.34
N ASN A 25 -14.36 4.94 -3.26
CA ASN A 25 -14.48 5.84 -2.10
C ASN A 25 -13.13 6.10 -1.41
N THR A 26 -12.23 5.11 -1.38
CA THR A 26 -10.92 5.27 -0.76
C THR A 26 -9.95 6.00 -1.68
N GLN A 27 -9.96 5.69 -2.98
CA GLN A 27 -9.12 6.33 -3.99
C GLN A 27 -9.44 7.83 -4.16
N ALA A 28 -10.67 8.24 -3.84
CA ALA A 28 -11.06 9.65 -3.79
C ALA A 28 -10.46 10.44 -2.61
N ILE A 29 -9.88 9.76 -1.61
CA ILE A 29 -9.23 10.41 -0.47
C ILE A 29 -7.80 10.77 -0.88
N GLN A 30 -7.49 12.07 -0.90
CA GLN A 30 -6.14 12.56 -1.15
C GLN A 30 -5.45 12.94 0.15
N PHE A 31 -4.17 12.57 0.25
CA PHE A 31 -3.27 13.05 1.30
C PHE A 31 -2.26 14.00 0.64
N PRO A 32 -1.94 15.16 1.25
CA PRO A 32 -1.06 16.15 0.64
C PRO A 32 0.34 15.63 0.27
N ASP A 33 0.89 14.74 1.08
CA ASP A 33 2.29 14.28 0.98
C ASP A 33 2.41 12.77 0.74
N GLU A 34 1.31 12.10 0.38
CA GLU A 34 1.29 10.64 0.21
C GLU A 34 0.54 10.26 -1.05
N THR A 35 1.16 9.38 -1.86
CA THR A 35 0.55 8.85 -3.07
C THR A 35 0.29 7.37 -2.93
N PHE A 36 -0.94 6.96 -3.23
CA PHE A 36 -1.31 5.54 -3.25
C PHE A 36 -2.23 5.17 -4.41
N VAL A 37 -2.09 3.93 -4.87
CA VAL A 37 -2.91 3.33 -5.92
C VAL A 37 -3.46 2.01 -5.43
N ILE A 38 -4.79 1.88 -5.42
CA ILE A 38 -5.48 0.67 -4.97
C ILE A 38 -5.78 -0.22 -6.18
N THR A 39 -5.37 -1.48 -6.09
CA THR A 39 -5.75 -2.53 -7.04
C THR A 39 -6.62 -3.59 -6.35
N SER A 40 -7.03 -4.63 -7.09
CA SER A 40 -7.83 -5.72 -6.53
C SER A 40 -7.10 -6.58 -5.49
N ALA A 41 -5.76 -6.55 -5.45
CA ALA A 41 -4.96 -7.44 -4.59
C ALA A 41 -3.92 -6.69 -3.73
N CYS A 42 -3.60 -5.45 -4.07
CA CYS A 42 -2.56 -4.70 -3.40
C CYS A 42 -2.83 -3.20 -3.46
N VAL A 43 -2.47 -2.48 -2.40
CA VAL A 43 -2.27 -1.03 -2.47
C VAL A 43 -0.78 -0.76 -2.64
N TYR A 44 -0.44 -0.01 -3.69
CA TYR A 44 0.91 0.51 -3.90
C TYR A 44 0.98 1.88 -3.27
N TYR A 45 1.92 2.07 -2.34
CA TYR A 45 1.98 3.25 -1.50
C TYR A 45 3.41 3.81 -1.50
N VAL A 46 3.56 5.11 -1.70
CA VAL A 46 4.84 5.81 -1.55
C VAL A 46 4.70 6.81 -0.40
N ALA A 47 5.46 6.58 0.66
CA ALA A 47 5.56 7.50 1.79
C ALA A 47 6.74 8.44 1.56
N GLU A 48 6.49 9.66 1.07
CA GLU A 48 7.57 10.64 0.84
C GLU A 48 8.32 10.99 2.15
N ASN A 49 7.61 10.99 3.29
CA ASN A 49 8.16 11.29 4.62
C ASN A 49 8.41 10.03 5.49
N GLY A 50 8.40 8.84 4.90
CA GLY A 50 8.61 7.57 5.58
C GLY A 50 7.38 7.01 6.30
N TYR A 51 7.20 5.68 6.23
CA TYR A 51 5.98 4.98 6.69
C TYR A 51 5.63 5.12 8.18
N ARG A 52 6.62 5.43 9.04
CA ARG A 52 6.38 5.64 10.48
C ARG A 52 5.64 6.96 10.76
N ASN A 53 5.70 7.92 9.84
CA ASN A 53 5.00 9.20 9.93
C ASN A 53 3.78 9.26 9.01
N ALA A 54 3.43 8.15 8.37
CA ALA A 54 2.33 8.08 7.43
C ALA A 54 0.98 8.32 8.13
N ALA A 55 0.19 9.24 7.61
CA ALA A 55 -1.21 9.43 7.98
C ALA A 55 -2.08 8.23 7.51
N CYS A 56 -1.61 7.51 6.49
CA CYS A 56 -2.28 6.38 5.89
C CYS A 56 -1.52 5.06 6.13
N ASP A 57 -1.79 4.40 7.25
CA ASP A 57 -1.21 3.10 7.60
C ASP A 57 -2.05 1.91 7.10
N SER A 58 -1.58 0.67 7.30
CA SER A 58 -2.35 -0.53 6.96
C SER A 58 -3.75 -0.54 7.60
N ASN A 59 -3.90 -0.03 8.83
CA ASN A 59 -5.19 0.01 9.51
C ASN A 59 -6.19 0.95 8.81
N PHE A 60 -5.73 2.06 8.22
CA PHE A 60 -6.58 2.90 7.39
C PHE A 60 -7.17 2.10 6.23
N PHE A 61 -6.33 1.36 5.51
CA PHE A 61 -6.77 0.56 4.37
C PHE A 61 -7.68 -0.59 4.80
N GLU A 62 -7.40 -1.27 5.92
CA GLU A 62 -8.30 -2.32 6.44
C GLU A 62 -9.70 -1.79 6.72
N ARG A 63 -9.81 -0.64 7.41
CA ARG A 63 -11.11 -0.05 7.76
C ARG A 63 -11.89 0.44 6.54
N LYS A 64 -11.19 1.02 5.56
CA LYS A 64 -11.78 1.60 4.36
C LYS A 64 -12.16 0.55 3.31
N LEU A 65 -11.28 -0.42 3.09
CA LEU A 65 -11.48 -1.49 2.10
C LEU A 65 -12.30 -2.68 2.65
N LYS A 66 -12.43 -2.81 3.98
CA LYS A 66 -13.10 -3.92 4.68
C LYS A 66 -12.43 -5.28 4.39
N VAL A 67 -11.11 -5.28 4.42
CA VAL A 67 -10.24 -6.44 4.17
C VAL A 67 -9.13 -6.47 5.21
N ILE A 68 -8.40 -7.58 5.32
CA ILE A 68 -7.15 -7.64 6.11
C ILE A 68 -6.00 -7.20 5.21
N ALA A 69 -5.10 -6.37 5.74
CA ALA A 69 -4.08 -5.72 4.93
C ALA A 69 -2.69 -5.88 5.56
N THR A 70 -1.76 -6.48 4.81
CA THR A 70 -0.40 -6.73 5.28
C THR A 70 0.59 -5.83 4.56
N ALA A 71 1.16 -4.85 5.26
CA ALA A 71 2.18 -3.96 4.70
C ALA A 71 3.56 -4.62 4.65
N ARG A 72 4.26 -4.42 3.53
CA ARG A 72 5.64 -4.87 3.28
C ARG A 72 6.41 -3.76 2.56
N ASN A 73 7.66 -3.55 2.93
CA ASN A 73 8.54 -2.64 2.18
C ASN A 73 9.10 -3.34 0.93
N TYR A 74 9.67 -2.54 0.01
CA TYR A 74 10.29 -3.05 -1.22
C TYR A 74 11.36 -4.12 -0.97
N ARG A 75 12.24 -3.92 0.02
CA ARG A 75 13.32 -4.89 0.35
C ARG A 75 12.76 -6.27 0.72
N THR A 76 11.65 -6.30 1.46
CA THR A 76 10.99 -7.55 1.83
C THR A 76 10.35 -8.21 0.62
N MET A 77 9.67 -7.44 -0.24
CA MET A 77 9.07 -7.96 -1.48
C MET A 77 10.13 -8.53 -2.43
N ALA A 78 11.24 -7.84 -2.62
CA ALA A 78 12.37 -8.31 -3.42
C ALA A 78 12.94 -9.62 -2.85
N LYS A 79 13.07 -9.72 -1.52
CA LYS A 79 13.56 -10.94 -0.88
C LYS A 79 12.57 -12.10 -1.04
N LEU A 80 11.27 -11.87 -0.88
CA LEU A 80 10.25 -12.88 -1.11
C LEU A 80 10.29 -13.41 -2.55
N LEU A 81 10.39 -12.52 -3.54
CA LEU A 81 10.53 -12.90 -4.96
C LEU A 81 11.76 -13.80 -5.17
N SER A 82 12.91 -13.47 -4.56
CA SER A 82 14.13 -14.29 -4.66
C SER A 82 14.03 -15.68 -4.03
N LEU A 83 13.01 -15.93 -3.19
CA LEU A 83 12.79 -17.22 -2.53
C LEU A 83 11.78 -18.10 -3.26
N VAL A 84 10.96 -17.49 -4.13
CA VAL A 84 9.92 -18.18 -4.92
C VAL A 84 10.30 -18.33 -6.40
N SER A 85 11.47 -17.81 -6.79
CA SER A 85 12.10 -18.01 -8.09
C SER A 85 13.10 -19.15 -8.04
#